data_AF-A0A1I8CXT8-F1
#
_entry.id   AF-A0A1I8CXT8-F1
#
_cell.length_a   1.000
_cell.length_b   1.000
_cell.length_c   1.000
_cell.angle_alpha   90.00
_cell.angle_beta   90.00
_cell.angle_gamma   90.00
#
_symmetry.space_group_name_H-M   'P 1'
#
loop_
_entity.id
_entity.type
_entity.pdbx_description
1 polymer ?
#
loop_
_entity_poly.entity_id
_entity_poly.type
_entity_poly.pdbx_seq_one_letter_code
_entity_poly.pdbx_strand_id
1 'polypeptide(L)'
;MAKEFAVEKILDKTSISIKGKKIEAYHVLWLGYPLSDATWEPVSNLKHTYVAKEYEARLVENKKQLEGRKLSQTSHTRRLEEAMEKVDQATKKVVEAVERDEQRRYNSDLRRNHKYKNLVMRASCVDSSGDSSNDSS
;
A
#
# COMPACT_ATOMS: atom_id res chain seq x y z
N MET A 1 43.00 42.45 11.92
CA MET A 1 43.00 41.33 12.89
C MET A 1 41.68 40.58 12.74
N ALA A 2 41.70 39.25 12.64
CA ALA A 2 40.48 38.46 12.67
C ALA A 2 39.91 38.49 14.09
N LYS A 3 38.59 38.65 14.22
CA LYS A 3 37.93 38.69 15.53
C LYS A 3 37.38 37.30 15.81
N GLU A 4 37.88 36.70 16.89
CA GLU A 4 37.44 35.39 17.35
C GLU A 4 36.32 35.57 18.39
N PHE A 5 35.26 34.79 18.25
CA PHE A 5 34.11 34.81 19.15
C PHE A 5 33.74 33.38 19.53
N ALA A 6 33.24 33.19 20.75
CA ALA A 6 32.75 31.90 21.20
C ALA A 6 31.40 31.58 20.53
N VAL A 7 31.31 30.38 19.94
CA VAL A 7 30.09 29.88 19.31
C VAL A 7 29.28 29.12 20.34
N GLU A 8 28.00 29.44 20.46
CA GLU A 8 27.07 28.71 21.31
C GLU A 8 26.49 27.50 20.56
N LYS A 9 25.92 27.72 19.38
CA LYS A 9 25.20 26.68 18.64
C LYS A 9 25.13 26.98 17.15
N ILE A 10 25.13 25.92 16.33
CA ILE A 10 24.74 26.01 14.92
C ILE A 10 23.25 25.70 14.78
N LEU A 11 22.54 26.63 14.17
CA LEU A 11 21.10 26.60 14.02
C LEU A 11 20.70 25.91 12.72
N ASP A 12 21.38 26.28 11.63
CA ASP A 12 21.05 25.82 10.29
C ASP A 12 22.29 25.77 9.38
N LYS A 13 22.15 25.11 8.24
CA LYS A 13 23.17 25.01 7.18
C LYS A 13 22.53 25.28 5.82
N THR A 14 23.11 26.21 5.08
CA THR A 14 22.68 26.54 3.71
C THR A 14 23.83 26.45 2.72
N SER A 15 23.49 26.47 1.44
CA SER A 15 24.46 26.56 0.34
C SER A 15 24.21 27.83 -0.45
N ILE A 16 25.15 28.76 -0.38
CA ILE A 16 25.13 30.01 -1.12
C ILE A 16 25.99 29.92 -2.38
N SER A 17 25.57 30.57 -3.47
CA SER A 17 26.35 30.67 -4.69
C SER A 17 27.08 32.01 -4.73
N ILE A 18 28.42 31.98 -4.65
CA ILE A 18 29.26 33.17 -4.75
C ILE A 18 30.12 33.03 -6.01
N LYS A 19 29.96 33.95 -6.97
CA LYS A 19 30.72 33.96 -8.24
C LYS A 19 30.65 32.61 -9.00
N GLY A 20 29.46 31.98 -9.00
CA GLY A 20 29.22 30.69 -9.66
C GLY A 20 29.77 29.47 -8.89
N LYS A 21 30.38 29.66 -7.72
CA LYS A 21 30.84 28.57 -6.85
C LYS A 21 29.85 28.39 -5.70
N LYS A 22 29.44 27.14 -5.46
CA LYS A 22 28.61 26.76 -4.33
C LYS A 22 29.48 26.66 -3.07
N ILE A 23 29.18 27.48 -2.07
CA ILE A 23 29.86 27.52 -0.78
C ILE A 23 28.84 27.21 0.30
N GLU A 24 29.19 26.33 1.21
CA GLU A 24 28.35 26.03 2.36
C GLU A 24 28.57 27.06 3.47
N ALA A 25 27.49 27.47 4.12
CA ALA A 25 27.51 28.38 5.26
C ALA A 25 26.63 27.85 6.40
N TYR A 26 27.08 28.06 7.63
CA TYR A 26 26.35 27.77 8.86
C TYR A 26 25.71 29.04 9.41
N HIS A 27 24.49 28.91 9.94
CA HIS A 27 23.87 29.97 10.73
C HIS A 27 24.26 29.81 12.20
N VAL A 28 25.04 30.75 12.70
CA VAL A 28 25.80 30.63 13.94
C VAL A 28 25.18 31.51 15.00
N LEU A 29 24.79 30.90 16.13
CA LEU A 29 24.45 31.63 17.35
C LEU A 29 25.72 31.87 18.17
N TRP A 30 25.98 33.14 18.47
CA TRP A 30 27.13 33.58 19.24
C TRP A 30 26.81 33.55 20.74
N LEU A 31 27.78 33.10 21.55
CA LEU A 31 27.59 32.97 22.99
C LEU A 31 27.31 34.32 23.63
N GLY A 32 26.16 34.42 24.31
CA GLY A 32 25.73 35.65 25.00
C GLY A 32 25.08 36.70 24.09
N TYR A 33 24.87 36.38 22.80
CA TYR A 33 24.14 37.24 21.87
C TYR A 33 22.76 36.65 21.55
N PRO A 34 21.77 37.51 21.29
CA PRO A 34 20.45 37.04 20.88
C PRO A 34 20.49 36.40 19.49
N LEU A 35 19.45 35.62 19.19
CA LEU A 35 19.25 34.99 17.88
C LEU A 35 19.21 35.98 16.72
N SER A 36 18.81 37.23 16.96
CA SER A 36 18.81 38.30 15.96
C SER A 36 20.20 38.63 15.43
N ASP A 37 21.24 38.37 16.21
CA ASP A 37 22.63 38.69 15.89
C ASP A 37 23.36 37.47 15.33
N ALA A 38 22.65 36.38 15.08
CA ALA A 38 23.21 35.22 14.42
C ALA A 38 23.63 35.55 12.99
N THR A 39 24.79 35.05 12.57
CA THR A 39 25.36 35.34 11.25
C THR A 39 25.58 34.07 10.44
N TRP A 40 25.69 34.24 9.13
CA TRP A 40 26.00 33.14 8.20
C TRP A 40 27.51 33.08 7.95
N GLU A 41 28.18 32.13 8.60
CA GLU A 41 29.62 31.94 8.49
C GLU A 41 29.95 30.77 7.55
N PRO A 42 30.98 30.88 6.69
CA PRO A 42 31.37 29.79 5.82
C PRO A 42 31.85 28.58 6.64
N VAL A 43 31.53 27.38 6.16
CA VAL A 43 31.89 26.12 6.83
C VAL A 43 33.39 26.03 7.14
N SER A 44 34.23 26.62 6.28
CA SER A 44 35.69 26.67 6.49
C SER A 44 36.11 27.28 7.82
N ASN A 45 35.34 28.24 8.36
CA ASN A 45 35.66 28.93 9.61
C ASN A 45 35.37 28.05 10.83
N LEU A 46 34.37 27.17 10.74
CA LEU A 46 33.83 26.44 11.89
C LEU A 46 34.00 24.92 11.81
N LYS A 47 34.44 24.38 10.68
CA LYS A 47 34.57 22.92 10.43
C LYS A 47 35.35 22.16 11.50
N HIS A 48 36.28 22.83 12.18
CA HIS A 48 37.13 22.21 13.20
C HIS A 48 36.58 22.32 14.62
N THR A 49 35.51 23.08 14.81
CA THR A 49 34.87 23.26 16.11
C THR A 49 34.06 22.04 16.51
N TYR A 50 33.94 21.82 17.82
CA TYR A 50 33.11 20.73 18.36
C TYR A 50 31.64 20.91 17.96
N VAL A 51 31.13 22.14 18.03
CA VAL A 51 29.73 22.49 17.70
C VAL A 51 29.37 22.11 16.26
N ALA A 52 30.28 22.32 15.30
CA ALA A 52 30.09 21.89 13.91
C ALA A 52 30.02 20.37 13.77
N LYS A 53 30.89 19.63 14.47
CA LYS A 53 30.89 18.17 14.44
C LYS A 53 29.59 17.60 15.01
N GLU A 54 29.11 18.13 16.13
CA GLU A 54 27.83 17.72 16.72
C GLU A 54 26.65 18.00 15.80
N TYR A 55 26.64 19.19 15.17
CA TYR A 55 25.58 19.57 14.24
C TYR A 55 25.51 18.61 13.05
N GLU A 56 26.66 18.31 12.42
CA GLU A 56 26.73 17.38 11.29
C GLU A 56 26.37 15.94 11.70
N ALA A 57 26.82 15.48 12.87
CA ALA A 57 26.44 14.16 13.39
C ALA A 57 24.91 14.03 13.58
N ARG A 58 24.27 15.07 14.11
CA ARG A 58 22.81 15.12 14.26
C ARG A 58 22.08 15.11 12.92
N LEU A 59 22.61 15.79 11.89
CA LEU A 59 22.03 15.76 10.55
C LEU A 59 22.08 14.35 9.94
N VAL A 60 23.19 13.64 10.11
CA VAL A 60 23.34 12.25 9.62
C VAL A 60 22.35 11.32 10.32
N GLU A 61 22.24 11.43 11.64
CA GLU A 61 21.32 10.59 12.43
C GLU A 61 19.85 10.85 12.05
N ASN A 62 19.44 12.12 11.94
CA ASN A 62 18.10 12.47 11.49
C ASN A 62 17.79 11.94 10.09
N LYS A 63 18.76 12.02 9.16
CA LYS A 63 18.60 11.45 7.82
C LYS A 63 18.40 9.94 7.89
N LYS A 64 19.18 9.23 8.69
CA LYS A 64 19.05 7.78 8.87
C LYS A 64 17.68 7.40 9.43
N GLN A 65 17.18 8.15 10.41
CA GLN A 65 15.85 7.92 10.99
C GLN A 65 14.73 8.18 9.98
N LEU A 66 14.84 9.25 9.17
CA LEU A 66 13.90 9.55 8.10
C LEU A 66 13.87 8.45 7.03
N GLU A 67 15.04 7.99 6.59
CA GLU A 67 15.13 6.89 5.62
C GLU A 67 14.58 5.57 6.20
N GLY A 68 14.86 5.27 7.47
CA GLY A 68 14.26 4.12 8.16
C GLY A 68 12.72 4.21 8.22
N ARG A 69 12.17 5.39 8.53
CA ARG A 69 10.72 5.62 8.55
C ARG A 69 10.10 5.49 7.15
N LYS A 70 10.76 6.00 6.10
CA LYS A 70 10.31 5.84 4.71
C LYS A 70 10.29 4.37 4.30
N LEU A 71 11.35 3.60 4.58
CA LEU A 71 11.40 2.17 4.30
C LEU A 71 10.31 1.38 5.05
N SER A 72 10.01 1.77 6.30
CA SER A 72 8.89 1.20 7.04
C SER A 72 7.53 1.56 6.42
N GLN A 73 7.35 2.78 5.93
CA GLN A 73 6.11 3.19 5.27
C GLN A 73 5.92 2.45 3.93
N THR A 74 6.96 2.33 3.10
CA THR A 74 6.88 1.60 1.81
C THR A 74 6.64 0.11 1.99
N SER A 75 7.24 -0.51 3.01
CA SER A 75 6.97 -1.92 3.33
C SER A 75 5.55 -2.12 3.88
N HIS A 76 5.02 -1.17 4.67
CA HIS A 76 3.64 -1.22 5.14
C HIS A 76 2.63 -1.09 4.00
N THR A 77 2.82 -0.14 3.07
CA THR A 77 1.93 0.02 1.91
C THR A 77 1.94 -1.20 1.02
N ARG A 78 3.13 -1.77 0.73
CA ARG A 78 3.24 -3.01 -0.05
C ARG A 78 2.50 -4.18 0.59
N ARG A 79 2.60 -4.35 1.92
CA ARG A 79 1.84 -5.39 2.63
C ARG A 79 0.34 -5.17 2.57
N LEU A 80 -0.13 -3.93 2.61
CA LEU A 80 -1.55 -3.60 2.45
C LEU A 80 -2.04 -3.95 1.04
N GLU A 81 -1.29 -3.59 -0.01
CA GLU A 81 -1.60 -3.95 -1.39
C GLU A 81 -1.66 -5.47 -1.58
N GLU A 82 -0.65 -6.21 -1.07
CA GLU A 82 -0.63 -7.68 -1.12
C GLU A 82 -1.80 -8.32 -0.36
N ALA A 83 -2.25 -7.71 0.75
CA ALA A 83 -3.41 -8.19 1.51
C ALA A 83 -4.73 -7.91 0.78
N MET A 84 -4.86 -6.72 0.18
CA MET A 84 -6.03 -6.34 -0.61
C MET A 84 -6.21 -7.24 -1.84
N GLU A 85 -5.12 -7.58 -2.53
CA GLU A 85 -5.14 -8.52 -3.65
C GLU A 85 -5.63 -9.91 -3.23
N LYS A 86 -5.22 -10.41 -2.06
CA LYS A 86 -5.71 -11.70 -1.53
C LYS A 86 -7.20 -11.65 -1.21
N VAL A 87 -7.70 -10.51 -0.73
CA VAL A 87 -9.14 -10.31 -0.48
C VAL A 87 -9.91 -10.29 -1.80
N ASP A 88 -9.41 -9.60 -2.83
CA ASP A 88 -10.03 -9.58 -4.16
C ASP A 88 -10.12 -10.99 -4.76
N GLN A 89 -9.01 -11.73 -4.74
CA GLN A 89 -8.97 -13.12 -5.22
C GLN A 89 -9.92 -14.05 -4.46
N ALA A 90 -10.03 -13.88 -3.13
CA ALA A 90 -10.98 -14.65 -2.34
C ALA A 90 -12.43 -14.31 -2.70
N THR A 91 -12.71 -13.02 -2.88
CA THR A 91 -14.04 -12.51 -3.26
C THR A 91 -14.45 -13.07 -4.62
N LYS A 92 -13.55 -13.01 -5.61
CA LYS A 92 -13.79 -13.59 -6.94
C LYS A 92 -14.11 -15.08 -6.87
N LYS A 93 -13.36 -15.87 -6.09
CA LYS A 93 -13.62 -17.30 -5.91
C LYS A 93 -14.98 -17.59 -5.28
N VAL A 94 -15.42 -16.76 -4.33
CA VAL A 94 -16.75 -16.89 -3.72
C VAL A 94 -17.83 -16.60 -4.76
N VAL A 95 -17.70 -15.53 -5.53
CA VAL A 95 -18.64 -15.18 -6.62
C VAL A 95 -18.75 -16.31 -7.62
N GLU A 96 -17.63 -16.84 -8.12
CA GLU A 96 -17.61 -17.96 -9.06
C GLU A 96 -18.23 -19.25 -8.47
N ALA A 97 -18.07 -19.48 -7.16
CA ALA A 97 -18.68 -20.62 -6.49
C ALA A 97 -20.21 -20.47 -6.37
N VAL A 98 -20.69 -19.25 -6.11
CA VAL A 98 -22.13 -18.92 -6.07
C VAL A 98 -22.75 -19.11 -7.45
N GLU A 99 -22.17 -18.52 -8.49
CA GLU A 99 -22.65 -18.67 -9.88
C GLU A 99 -22.69 -20.13 -10.32
N ARG A 100 -21.67 -20.93 -9.94
CA ARG A 100 -21.64 -22.36 -10.22
C ARG A 100 -22.75 -23.13 -9.49
N ASP A 101 -23.05 -22.76 -8.24
CA ASP A 101 -24.15 -23.39 -7.49
C ASP A 101 -25.51 -23.04 -8.09
N GLU A 102 -25.72 -21.80 -8.52
CA GLU A 102 -26.93 -21.38 -9.24
C GLU A 102 -27.10 -22.17 -10.54
N GLN A 103 -26.04 -22.30 -11.35
CA GLN A 103 -26.10 -23.06 -12.59
C GLN A 103 -26.38 -24.56 -12.34
N ARG A 104 -25.86 -25.12 -11.23
CA ARG A 104 -26.15 -26.50 -10.81
C ARG A 104 -27.62 -26.66 -10.43
N ARG A 105 -28.19 -25.71 -9.67
CA ARG A 105 -29.62 -25.70 -9.31
C ARG A 105 -30.50 -25.65 -10.56
N TYR A 106 -30.23 -24.71 -11.47
CA TYR A 106 -30.95 -24.58 -12.73
C TYR A 106 -30.92 -25.87 -13.57
N ASN A 107 -29.73 -26.45 -13.77
CA ASN A 107 -29.59 -27.70 -14.52
C ASN A 107 -30.31 -28.89 -13.84
N SER A 108 -30.33 -28.93 -12.51
CA SER A 108 -31.05 -29.94 -11.73
C SER A 108 -32.57 -29.81 -11.90
N ASP A 109 -33.10 -28.59 -11.84
CA ASP A 109 -34.51 -28.30 -12.05
C ASP A 109 -34.96 -28.67 -13.48
N LEU A 110 -34.12 -28.37 -14.49
CA LEU A 110 -34.39 -28.75 -15.87
C LEU A 110 -34.47 -30.27 -16.06
N ARG A 111 -33.55 -31.04 -15.45
CA ARG A 111 -33.58 -32.51 -15.47
C ARG A 111 -34.81 -33.07 -14.77
N ARG A 112 -35.20 -32.51 -13.63
CA ARG A 112 -36.43 -32.88 -12.92
C ARG A 112 -37.67 -32.65 -13.79
N ASN A 113 -37.76 -31.51 -14.46
CA ASN A 113 -38.87 -31.20 -15.37
C ASN A 113 -38.90 -32.15 -16.58
N HIS A 114 -37.75 -32.44 -17.20
CA HIS A 114 -37.68 -33.38 -18.32
C HIS A 114 -38.10 -34.80 -17.92
N LYS A 115 -37.71 -35.26 -16.72
CA LYS A 115 -38.16 -36.54 -16.16
C LYS A 115 -39.68 -36.56 -15.95
N TYR A 116 -40.24 -35.46 -15.44
CA TYR A 116 -41.69 -35.31 -15.28
C TYR A 116 -42.43 -35.36 -16.63
N LYS A 117 -41.94 -34.65 -17.65
CA LYS A 117 -42.52 -34.70 -19.00
C LYS A 117 -42.48 -36.11 -19.61
N ASN A 118 -41.36 -36.83 -19.45
CA ASN A 118 -41.25 -38.21 -19.94
C ASN A 118 -42.16 -39.18 -19.16
N LEU A 119 -42.34 -38.98 -17.85
CA LEU A 119 -43.27 -39.78 -17.05
C LEU A 119 -44.73 -39.55 -17.48
N VAL A 120 -45.11 -38.28 -17.68
CA VAL A 120 -46.46 -37.89 -18.14
C VAL A 120 -46.73 -38.43 -19.55
N MET A 121 -45.77 -38.29 -20.48
CA MET A 121 -45.87 -38.87 -21.84
C MET A 121 -46.02 -40.39 -21.80
N ARG A 122 -45.33 -41.09 -20.90
CA ARG A 122 -45.38 -42.55 -20.81
C ARG A 122 -46.67 -43.05 -20.15
N ALA A 123 -47.25 -42.26 -19.25
CA ALA A 123 -48.56 -42.54 -18.65
C ALA A 123 -49.72 -42.38 -19.65
N SER A 124 -49.61 -41.48 -20.63
CA SER A 124 -50.64 -41.33 -21.68
C SER A 124 -50.65 -42.46 -22.73
N CYS A 125 -49.66 -43.36 -22.73
CA CYS A 125 -49.57 -44.46 -23.70
C CYS A 125 -50.18 -45.79 -23.22
N VAL A 126 -50.65 -45.88 -21.97
CA VAL A 126 -51.04 -47.15 -21.34
C VAL A 126 -52.54 -47.49 -21.49
N ASP A 127 -53.35 -46.66 -22.16
CA ASP A 127 -54.80 -46.85 -22.28
C ASP A 127 -55.31 -47.21 -23.69
N SER A 128 -54.53 -47.90 -24.53
CA SER A 128 -55.01 -48.31 -25.87
C SER A 128 -54.86 -49.79 -26.19
N SER A 129 -54.77 -50.67 -25.19
CA SER A 129 -54.73 -52.12 -25.40
C SER A 129 -55.60 -52.87 -24.38
N GLY A 130 -56.89 -52.52 -24.35
CA GLY A 130 -57.95 -53.32 -23.72
C GLY A 130 -58.51 -54.33 -24.73
N ASP A 131 -57.95 -55.53 -24.66
CA ASP A 131 -58.33 -56.76 -25.35
C ASP A 131 -59.86 -56.99 -25.36
N SER A 132 -60.46 -57.02 -26.55
CA SER A 132 -61.85 -57.44 -26.76
C SER A 132 -61.86 -58.84 -27.35
N SER A 133 -61.52 -59.82 -26.52
CA SER A 133 -61.80 -61.22 -26.76
C SER A 133 -62.98 -61.62 -25.89
N ASN A 134 -64.17 -61.75 -26.47
CA ASN A 134 -65.26 -62.50 -25.83
C ASN A 134 -65.90 -63.44 -26.85
N ASP A 135 -65.49 -64.69 -26.66
CA ASP A 135 -65.98 -65.95 -27.20
C ASP A 135 -67.40 -66.22 -26.70
N SER A 136 -68.30 -66.71 -27.56
CA SER A 136 -69.56 -67.37 -27.15
C SER A 136 -70.18 -68.13 -28.33
N SER A 137 -69.98 -69.46 -28.28
CA SER A 137 -70.83 -70.62 -28.61
C SER A 137 -71.87 -70.56 -29.73
#